data_AF-A0A3R6YWZ9-F1
#
_entry.id   AF-A0A3R6YWZ9-F1
#
_cell.length_a   1.000
_cell.length_b   1.000
_cell.length_c   1.000
_cell.angle_alpha   90.00
_cell.angle_beta   90.00
_cell.angle_gamma   90.00
#
_symmetry.space_group_name_H-M   'P 1'
#
loop_
_entity.id
_entity.type
_entity.pdbx_description
1 polymer ?
#
loop_
_entity_poly.entity_id
_entity_poly.type
_entity_poly.pdbx_seq_one_letter_code
_entity_poly.pdbx_strand_id
1 'polypeptide(L)'
;MKRALSHSVTQTSSVLPRCMPQLQVASQQRRSLHATRSQDNALVVGSLGVAAAALGGKYLLEAYEGYQAKKASSPSGTGASSSSSVFNMSYRNFYDGPFEDKMTRREAALILGVRESASPDRIRNAHRKLLIANHPDTGGSTFLSSKINEAKELLLGGK
;
A
#
# COMPACT_ATOMS: atom_id res chain seq x y z
N MET A 1 10.64 4.88 -96.33
CA MET A 1 10.81 6.01 -97.28
C MET A 1 9.50 6.78 -97.38
N LYS A 2 9.41 7.97 -96.79
CA LYS A 2 8.61 9.14 -97.22
C LYS A 2 8.88 10.29 -96.25
N ARG A 3 9.60 11.28 -96.76
CA ARG A 3 9.87 12.60 -96.16
C ARG A 3 8.66 13.52 -96.42
N ALA A 4 8.37 14.43 -95.51
CA ALA A 4 7.92 15.81 -95.75
C ALA A 4 7.90 16.55 -94.39
N LEU A 5 8.83 17.46 -94.10
CA LEU A 5 8.84 18.89 -94.48
C LEU A 5 7.70 19.65 -93.77
N SER A 6 7.94 20.33 -92.64
CA SER A 6 8.64 21.63 -92.48
C SER A 6 7.81 22.84 -92.94
N HIS A 7 7.23 23.56 -91.97
CA HIS A 7 7.06 25.02 -91.92
C HIS A 7 7.23 25.38 -90.42
N SER A 8 8.23 26.10 -89.88
CA SER A 8 8.82 27.41 -90.23
C SER A 8 7.70 28.48 -90.21
N VAL A 9 7.67 29.52 -89.38
CA VAL A 9 8.72 30.51 -89.10
C VAL A 9 8.12 31.58 -88.16
N THR A 10 8.87 31.94 -87.10
CA THR A 10 9.13 33.29 -86.52
C THR A 10 7.95 34.19 -86.07
N GLN A 11 8.04 35.11 -85.09
CA GLN A 11 9.18 35.87 -84.56
C GLN A 11 8.74 36.70 -83.33
N THR A 12 9.73 37.26 -82.63
CA THR A 12 9.72 38.53 -81.85
C THR A 12 8.92 38.56 -80.53
N SER A 13 9.41 39.09 -79.41
CA SER A 13 10.50 40.04 -79.19
C SER A 13 11.03 40.02 -77.74
N SER A 14 12.33 40.30 -77.63
CA SER A 14 12.96 41.22 -76.66
C SER A 14 12.82 40.91 -75.15
N VAL A 15 13.87 40.37 -74.51
CA VAL A 15 14.96 41.13 -73.86
C VAL A 15 14.58 41.62 -72.45
N LEU A 16 14.98 40.82 -71.44
CA LEU A 16 15.70 41.15 -70.18
C LEU A 16 15.13 42.24 -69.22
N PRO A 17 15.63 42.41 -67.98
CA PRO A 17 16.29 41.49 -67.03
C PRO A 17 15.71 41.59 -65.59
N ARG A 18 16.27 40.80 -64.66
CA ARG A 18 16.49 41.11 -63.22
C ARG A 18 15.33 41.74 -62.44
N CYS A 19 14.79 40.98 -61.49
CA CYS A 19 14.96 41.31 -60.06
C CYS A 19 14.39 40.17 -59.21
N MET A 20 15.27 39.45 -58.54
CA MET A 20 14.92 38.75 -57.31
C MET A 20 14.51 39.81 -56.28
N PRO A 21 13.29 39.82 -55.73
CA PRO A 21 13.11 40.43 -54.44
C PRO A 21 13.76 39.47 -53.45
N GLN A 22 14.98 39.82 -53.03
CA GLN A 22 15.42 39.50 -51.68
C GLN A 22 14.23 39.80 -50.77
N LEU A 23 13.70 38.77 -50.11
CA LEU A 23 12.88 38.93 -48.91
C LEU A 23 13.80 39.58 -47.87
N GLN A 24 13.98 40.90 -48.00
CA GLN A 24 14.46 41.74 -46.93
C GLN A 24 13.38 41.67 -45.86
N VAL A 25 13.60 40.76 -44.92
CA VAL A 25 13.05 40.85 -43.58
C VAL A 25 13.42 42.25 -43.10
N ALA A 26 12.49 43.20 -43.30
CA ALA A 26 12.58 44.50 -42.69
C ALA A 26 12.84 44.23 -41.22
N SER A 27 14.01 44.67 -40.76
CA SER A 27 14.38 44.72 -39.37
C SER A 27 13.19 45.32 -38.63
N GLN A 28 12.38 44.44 -38.02
CA GLN A 28 11.44 44.86 -37.00
C GLN A 28 12.33 45.46 -35.94
N GLN A 29 12.47 46.78 -36.01
CA GLN A 29 12.90 47.62 -34.92
C GLN A 29 12.03 47.17 -33.75
N ARG A 30 12.63 46.36 -32.88
CA ARG A 30 12.07 46.01 -31.61
C ARG A 30 11.80 47.34 -30.92
N ARG A 31 10.55 47.78 -30.97
CA ARG A 31 10.06 48.71 -29.98
C ARG A 31 10.20 47.95 -28.67
N SER A 32 11.27 48.27 -27.95
CA SER A 32 11.49 47.82 -26.59
C SER A 32 10.39 48.44 -25.73
N LEU A 33 9.23 47.78 -25.69
CA LEU A 33 8.31 47.95 -24.59
C LEU A 33 8.86 47.09 -23.46
N HIS A 34 9.62 47.74 -22.58
CA HIS A 34 10.02 47.21 -21.30
C HIS A 34 8.75 47.17 -20.43
N ALA A 35 8.05 46.04 -20.46
CA ALA A 35 6.98 45.71 -19.53
C ALA A 35 6.98 44.19 -19.30
N THR A 36 6.96 43.82 -18.04
CA THR A 36 7.15 42.52 -17.40
C THR A 36 6.36 41.36 -18.04
N ARG A 37 7.06 40.35 -18.57
CA ARG A 37 6.50 39.09 -19.12
C ARG A 37 6.26 38.00 -18.06
N SER A 38 6.06 38.35 -16.79
CA SER A 38 6.18 37.38 -15.67
C SER A 38 5.02 37.37 -14.66
N GLN A 39 3.80 37.79 -15.04
CA GLN A 39 2.67 37.82 -14.09
C GLN A 39 1.32 37.24 -14.56
N ASP A 40 1.12 36.91 -15.83
CA ASP A 40 -0.25 36.55 -16.30
C ASP A 40 -0.76 35.18 -15.81
N ASN A 41 0.15 34.26 -15.45
CA ASN A 41 -0.23 32.93 -14.94
C ASN A 41 -0.01 32.78 -13.43
N ALA A 42 0.56 33.79 -12.76
CA ALA A 42 0.89 33.69 -11.34
C ALA A 42 -0.37 33.57 -10.47
N LEU A 43 -1.45 34.24 -10.86
CA LEU A 43 -2.75 34.14 -10.17
C LEU A 43 -3.38 32.76 -10.34
N VAL A 44 -3.35 32.21 -11.55
CA VAL A 44 -3.92 30.90 -11.85
C VAL A 44 -3.10 29.80 -11.16
N VAL A 45 -1.78 29.80 -11.32
CA VAL A 45 -0.86 28.85 -10.66
C VAL A 45 -0.95 28.96 -9.14
N GLY A 46 -1.04 30.18 -8.60
CA GLY A 46 -1.22 30.41 -7.17
C GLY A 46 -2.54 29.85 -6.64
N SER A 47 -3.66 30.14 -7.32
CA SER A 47 -4.98 29.66 -6.91
C SER A 47 -5.14 28.14 -6.99
N LEU A 48 -4.56 27.50 -8.02
CA LEU A 48 -4.52 26.04 -8.16
C LEU A 48 -3.74 25.38 -7.02
N GLY A 49 -2.61 25.97 -6.61
CA GLY A 49 -1.83 25.49 -5.47
C GLY A 49 -2.61 25.57 -4.15
N VAL A 50 -3.29 26.69 -3.90
CA VAL A 50 -4.13 26.88 -2.70
C VAL A 50 -5.31 25.91 -2.68
N ALA A 51 -5.99 25.70 -3.81
CA ALA A 51 -7.09 24.75 -3.93
C ALA A 51 -6.65 23.30 -3.68
N ALA A 52 -5.51 22.89 -4.23
CA ALA A 52 -4.95 21.55 -4.02
C ALA A 52 -4.56 21.32 -2.55
N ALA A 53 -3.94 22.31 -1.90
CA ALA A 53 -3.58 22.24 -0.49
C ALA A 53 -4.81 22.15 0.43
N ALA A 54 -5.86 22.93 0.15
CA ALA A 54 -7.10 22.90 0.93
C ALA A 54 -7.83 21.55 0.82
N LEU A 55 -7.97 21.02 -0.40
CA LEU A 55 -8.63 19.72 -0.63
C LEU A 55 -7.83 18.57 -0.03
N GLY A 56 -6.50 18.57 -0.21
CA GLY A 56 -5.62 17.58 0.40
C GLY A 56 -5.63 17.64 1.93
N GLY A 57 -5.58 18.85 2.50
CA GLY A 57 -5.67 19.07 3.95
C GLY A 57 -6.99 18.57 4.54
N LYS A 58 -8.13 18.87 3.90
CA LYS A 58 -9.46 18.39 4.31
C LYS A 58 -9.54 16.86 4.34
N TYR A 59 -9.05 16.19 3.30
CA TYR A 59 -9.06 14.74 3.22
C TYR A 59 -8.20 14.08 4.31
N LEU A 60 -7.02 14.65 4.60
CA LEU A 60 -6.15 14.14 5.65
C LEU A 60 -6.77 14.30 7.05
N LEU A 61 -7.43 15.43 7.33
CA LEU A 61 -8.12 15.65 8.61
C LEU A 61 -9.30 14.67 8.79
N GLU A 62 -10.15 14.49 7.77
CA GLU A 62 -11.28 13.54 7.81
C GLU A 62 -10.79 12.09 8.00
N ALA A 63 -9.70 11.69 7.33
CA ALA A 63 -9.09 10.39 7.53
C ALA A 63 -8.50 10.21 8.94
N TYR A 64 -7.96 11.29 9.51
CA TYR A 64 -7.37 11.27 10.85
C TYR A 64 -8.42 11.14 11.97
N GLU A 65 -9.59 11.76 11.81
CA GLU A 65 -10.72 11.62 12.75
C GLU A 65 -11.23 10.17 12.79
N GLY A 66 -11.37 9.52 11.63
CA GLY A 66 -11.75 8.11 11.55
C GLY A 66 -10.71 7.17 12.18
N TYR A 67 -9.43 7.52 12.10
CA TYR A 67 -8.36 6.79 12.77
C TYR A 67 -8.44 6.94 14.30
N GLN A 68 -8.67 8.15 14.80
CA GLN A 68 -8.80 8.42 16.24
C GLN A 68 -10.06 7.76 16.83
N ALA A 69 -11.19 7.76 16.10
CA ALA A 69 -12.42 7.09 16.53
C ALA A 69 -12.25 5.58 16.70
N LYS A 70 -11.51 4.91 15.79
CA LYS A 70 -11.20 3.47 15.90
C LYS A 70 -10.25 3.13 17.06
N LYS A 71 -9.36 4.06 17.43
CA LYS A 71 -8.47 3.92 18.58
C LYS A 71 -9.22 4.02 19.91
N ALA A 72 -10.24 4.89 19.99
CA ALA A 72 -11.08 5.04 21.18
C ALA A 72 -11.97 3.81 21.46
N SER A 73 -12.37 3.06 20.43
CA SER A 73 -13.15 1.83 20.56
C SER A 73 -12.34 0.57 20.88
N SER A 74 -11.02 0.69 21.10
CA SER A 74 -10.18 -0.44 21.53
C SER A 74 -10.01 -0.42 23.06
N PRO A 75 -10.64 -1.34 23.81
CA PRO A 75 -10.51 -1.35 25.27
C PRO A 75 -9.06 -1.67 25.66
N SER A 76 -8.47 -0.73 26.40
CA SER A 76 -7.39 -0.89 27.39
C SER A 76 -6.45 -2.09 27.22
N GLY A 77 -5.28 -1.81 26.62
CA GLY A 77 -4.15 -2.73 26.61
C GLY A 77 -2.88 -2.07 26.06
N THR A 78 -2.42 -1.03 26.77
CA THR A 78 -1.06 -0.46 26.80
C THR A 78 -0.51 0.15 25.49
N GLY A 79 -0.33 1.48 25.48
CA GLY A 79 0.70 2.25 24.75
C GLY A 79 0.97 1.95 23.26
N ALA A 80 0.48 2.80 22.38
CA ALA A 80 0.74 2.75 20.93
C ALA A 80 2.22 3.04 20.58
N SER A 81 2.89 2.07 19.93
CA SER A 81 3.95 2.34 18.95
C SER A 81 3.56 1.73 17.61
N SER A 82 3.33 2.61 16.65
CA SER A 82 2.81 2.34 15.31
C SER A 82 3.89 1.69 14.43
N SER A 83 4.25 0.44 14.71
CA SER A 83 5.12 -0.37 13.83
C SER A 83 5.06 -1.86 14.18
N SER A 84 3.86 -2.45 14.27
CA SER A 84 3.76 -3.92 14.50
C SER A 84 2.35 -4.51 14.29
N SER A 85 1.48 -3.96 13.43
CA SER A 85 0.10 -4.50 13.35
C SER A 85 0.01 -5.93 12.78
N VAL A 86 1.02 -6.40 12.02
CA VAL A 86 1.10 -7.80 11.57
C VAL A 86 1.70 -8.74 12.63
N PHE A 87 2.48 -8.22 13.58
CA PHE A 87 3.13 -9.03 14.62
C PHE A 87 2.26 -9.18 15.89
N ASN A 88 1.30 -8.27 16.10
CA ASN A 88 0.50 -8.19 17.33
C ASN A 88 -0.84 -8.95 17.26
N MET A 89 -1.28 -9.39 16.07
CA MET A 89 -2.58 -10.08 15.90
C MET A 89 -2.66 -11.42 16.66
N SER A 90 -1.53 -12.12 16.83
CA SER A 90 -1.53 -13.49 17.36
C SER A 90 -1.40 -13.59 18.88
N TYR A 91 -1.24 -12.47 19.59
CA TYR A 91 -0.96 -12.41 21.03
C TYR A 91 -2.06 -11.67 21.83
N ARG A 92 -3.25 -11.46 21.25
CA ARG A 92 -4.35 -10.73 21.89
C ARG A 92 -5.37 -11.62 22.61
N ASN A 93 -5.23 -12.95 22.48
CA ASN A 93 -6.13 -13.93 23.10
C ASN A 93 -5.42 -14.75 24.19
N PHE A 94 -4.57 -14.12 25.00
CA PHE A 94 -4.13 -14.77 26.23
C PHE A 94 -5.32 -14.84 27.18
N TYR A 95 -5.53 -16.01 27.74
CA TYR A 95 -6.51 -16.17 28.80
C TYR A 95 -5.92 -15.52 30.06
N ASP A 96 -6.65 -14.57 30.65
CA ASP A 96 -6.20 -13.89 31.86
C ASP A 96 -6.35 -14.82 33.06
N GLY A 97 -5.25 -15.04 33.80
CA GLY A 97 -5.22 -15.81 35.03
C GLY A 97 -4.14 -16.90 35.06
N PRO A 98 -3.89 -17.49 36.25
CA PRO A 98 -3.05 -18.67 36.38
C PRO A 98 -3.77 -19.92 35.85
N PHE A 99 -3.03 -21.03 35.74
CA PHE A 99 -3.64 -22.34 35.56
C PHE A 99 -4.55 -22.69 36.74
N GLU A 100 -5.59 -23.47 36.48
CA GLU A 100 -6.50 -23.95 37.53
C GLU A 100 -5.77 -25.02 38.38
N ASP A 101 -6.06 -25.03 39.68
CA ASP A 101 -5.48 -26.01 40.62
C ASP A 101 -5.81 -27.44 40.22
N LYS A 102 -7.04 -27.65 39.73
CA LYS A 102 -7.52 -28.91 39.17
C LYS A 102 -7.84 -28.71 37.70
N MET A 103 -7.17 -29.46 36.83
CA MET A 103 -7.36 -29.37 35.40
C MET A 103 -8.83 -29.64 35.02
N THR A 104 -9.44 -28.71 34.29
CA THR A 104 -10.80 -28.86 33.75
C THR A 104 -10.79 -29.20 32.27
N ARG A 105 -11.91 -29.72 31.76
CA ARG A 105 -12.05 -30.02 30.33
C ARG A 105 -11.91 -28.76 29.46
N ARG A 106 -12.38 -27.62 29.96
CA ARG A 106 -12.26 -26.32 29.29
C ARG A 106 -10.81 -25.85 29.24
N GLU A 107 -10.10 -25.87 30.36
CA GLU A 107 -8.68 -25.52 30.42
C GLU A 107 -7.84 -26.44 29.52
N ALA A 108 -8.09 -27.75 29.56
CA ALA A 108 -7.40 -28.72 28.70
C ALA A 108 -7.57 -28.41 27.20
N ALA A 109 -8.79 -28.04 26.79
CA ALA A 109 -9.08 -27.64 25.42
C ALA A 109 -8.35 -26.35 25.02
N LEU A 110 -8.28 -25.37 25.93
CA LEU A 110 -7.53 -24.13 25.73
C LEU A 110 -6.02 -24.37 25.61
N ILE A 111 -5.43 -25.21 26.47
CA ILE A 111 -4.00 -25.55 26.45
C ILE A 111 -3.61 -26.23 25.13
N LEU A 112 -4.40 -27.20 24.67
CA LEU A 112 -4.12 -27.91 23.41
C LEU A 112 -4.54 -27.12 22.16
N GLY A 113 -5.25 -26.01 22.30
CA GLY A 113 -5.77 -25.23 21.17
C GLY A 113 -6.81 -26.00 20.34
N VAL A 114 -7.59 -26.88 20.97
CA VAL A 114 -8.63 -27.68 20.32
C VAL A 114 -10.00 -27.42 20.94
N ARG A 115 -11.07 -27.80 20.25
CA ARG A 115 -12.42 -27.76 20.84
C ARG A 115 -12.57 -28.90 21.85
N GLU A 116 -13.39 -28.73 22.88
CA GLU A 116 -13.70 -29.78 23.85
C GLU A 116 -14.26 -31.07 23.19
N SER A 117 -14.94 -30.91 22.05
CA SER A 117 -15.51 -32.00 21.25
C SER A 117 -14.60 -32.44 20.09
N ALA A 118 -13.30 -32.14 20.12
CA ALA A 118 -12.38 -32.47 19.04
C ALA A 118 -12.21 -34.00 18.90
N SER A 119 -11.90 -34.45 17.68
CA SER A 119 -11.61 -35.86 17.44
C SER A 119 -10.34 -36.29 18.19
N PRO A 120 -10.26 -37.56 18.66
CA PRO A 120 -9.11 -38.05 19.42
C PRO A 120 -7.80 -37.94 18.64
N ASP A 121 -7.85 -38.05 17.31
CA ASP A 121 -6.66 -37.90 16.46
C ASP A 121 -6.12 -36.47 16.47
N ARG A 122 -6.99 -35.46 16.47
CA ARG A 122 -6.58 -34.04 16.59
C ARG A 122 -5.95 -33.78 17.95
N ILE A 123 -6.52 -34.34 19.02
CA ILE A 123 -5.98 -34.21 20.38
C ILE A 123 -4.57 -34.80 20.46
N ARG A 124 -4.35 -36.01 19.94
CA ARG A 124 -3.01 -36.65 19.92
C ARG A 124 -2.00 -35.87 19.08
N ASN A 125 -2.43 -35.31 17.94
CA ASN A 125 -1.57 -34.51 17.07
C ASN A 125 -1.16 -33.19 17.76
N ALA A 126 -2.12 -32.48 18.35
CA ALA A 126 -1.86 -31.25 19.11
C ALA A 126 -0.94 -31.50 20.31
N HIS A 127 -1.21 -32.57 21.08
CA HIS A 127 -0.35 -33.01 22.18
C HIS A 127 1.09 -33.24 21.74
N ARG A 128 1.32 -34.01 20.67
CA ARG A 128 2.67 -34.27 20.16
C ARG A 128 3.40 -32.99 19.79
N LYS A 129 2.73 -32.06 19.08
CA LYS A 129 3.32 -30.78 18.67
C LYS A 129 3.73 -29.93 19.87
N LEU A 130 2.85 -29.80 20.85
CA LEU A 130 3.10 -28.99 22.04
C LEU A 130 4.15 -29.61 22.96
N LEU A 131 4.16 -30.95 23.10
CA LEU A 131 5.14 -31.64 23.91
C LEU A 131 6.55 -31.49 23.34
N ILE A 132 6.73 -31.60 22.01
CA ILE A 132 8.03 -31.38 21.37
C ILE A 132 8.51 -29.94 21.59
N ALA A 133 7.59 -28.96 21.48
CA ALA A 133 7.93 -27.55 21.68
C ALA A 133 8.30 -27.20 23.13
N ASN A 134 7.73 -27.92 24.12
CA ASN A 134 7.87 -27.62 25.54
C ASN A 134 8.65 -28.68 26.33
N HIS A 135 9.29 -29.64 25.65
CA HIS A 135 9.95 -30.76 26.31
C HIS A 135 11.05 -30.28 27.28
N PRO A 136 11.13 -30.83 28.50
CA PRO A 136 12.12 -30.38 29.49
C PRO A 136 13.56 -30.55 28.99
N ASP A 137 13.84 -31.63 28.27
CA ASP A 137 15.20 -31.90 27.75
C ASP A 137 15.63 -30.94 26.64
N THR A 138 14.70 -30.22 26.00
CA THR A 138 15.00 -29.19 24.99
C THR A 138 14.94 -27.78 25.57
N GLY A 139 15.02 -27.64 26.91
CA GLY A 139 14.94 -26.35 27.60
C GLY A 139 13.52 -25.84 27.84
N GLY A 140 12.51 -26.70 27.67
CA GLY A 140 11.13 -26.40 28.01
C GLY A 140 10.83 -26.52 29.51
N SER A 141 9.64 -26.10 29.91
CA SER A 141 9.22 -26.15 31.31
C SER A 141 8.65 -27.52 31.67
N THR A 142 9.15 -28.09 32.77
CA THR A 142 8.59 -29.31 33.38
C THR A 142 7.13 -29.12 33.74
N PHE A 143 6.78 -27.97 34.29
CA PHE A 143 5.40 -27.62 34.68
C PHE A 143 4.47 -27.57 33.47
N LEU A 144 4.89 -26.92 32.37
CA LEU A 144 4.08 -26.87 31.14
C LEU A 144 3.91 -28.25 30.51
N SER A 145 4.98 -29.05 30.49
CA SER A 145 4.93 -30.43 30.00
C SER A 145 3.94 -31.29 30.80
N SER A 146 3.94 -31.16 32.13
CA SER A 146 2.96 -31.84 33.00
C SER A 146 1.53 -31.39 32.69
N LYS A 147 1.28 -30.08 32.56
CA LYS A 147 -0.05 -29.54 32.20
C LYS A 147 -0.52 -30.00 30.82
N ILE A 148 0.38 -30.10 29.84
CA ILE A 148 0.07 -30.63 28.50
C ILE A 148 -0.32 -32.12 28.57
N ASN A 149 0.34 -32.90 29.43
CA ASN A 149 0.01 -34.31 29.63
C ASN A 149 -1.33 -34.51 30.35
N GLU A 150 -1.59 -33.75 31.41
CA GLU A 150 -2.89 -33.72 32.10
C GLU A 150 -4.04 -33.37 31.13
N ALA A 151 -3.84 -32.35 30.28
CA ALA A 151 -4.84 -31.95 29.30
C ALA A 151 -5.18 -33.07 28.30
N LYS A 152 -4.17 -33.79 27.81
CA LYS A 152 -4.37 -34.96 26.95
C LYS A 152 -5.17 -36.05 27.68
N GLU A 153 -4.79 -36.36 28.92
CA GLU A 153 -5.44 -37.40 29.72
C GLU A 153 -6.90 -37.08 30.00
N LEU A 154 -7.26 -35.82 30.26
CA LEU A 154 -8.66 -35.45 30.48
C LEU A 154 -9.54 -35.50 29.23
N LEU A 155 -8.97 -35.21 28.05
CA LEU A 155 -9.73 -35.18 26.80
C LEU A 155 -9.84 -36.56 26.14
N LEU A 156 -8.83 -37.41 26.31
CA LEU A 156 -8.84 -38.80 25.80
C LEU A 156 -9.33 -39.81 26.85
N GLY A 157 -9.19 -39.49 28.13
CA GLY A 157 -9.62 -40.29 29.27
C GLY A 157 -11.12 -40.21 29.46
N GLY A 158 -11.86 -40.82 28.53
CA GLY A 158 -13.13 -41.44 28.86
C GLY A 158 -12.85 -42.58 29.83
N LYS A 159 -12.99 -42.29 31.13
CA LYS A 159 -13.31 -43.33 32.11
C LYS A 159 -14.75 -43.76 31.90
#